data_AF-A0A2R6I8U9-F1
#
_entry.id   AF-A0A2R6I8U9-F1
#
_cell.length_a   1.000
_cell.length_b   1.000
_cell.length_c   1.000
_cell.angle_alpha   90.00
_cell.angle_beta   90.00
_cell.angle_gamma   90.00
#
_symmetry.space_group_name_H-M   'P 1'
#
loop_
_entity.id
_entity.type
_entity.pdbx_description
1 polymer ?
#
loop_
_entity_poly.entity_id
_entity_poly.type
_entity_poly.pdbx_seq_one_letter_code
_entity_poly.pdbx_strand_id
1 'polypeptide(L)'
;MLGPATVSEVMDEAVTTIGPDASVLDAVGRLHGGDIGSVVVVDDGRVVGIVTESDVVAVVADGRDPASCPVGECMSAPVHTVPPDATVVEAARRLRDNRIKKLPVCADGELVGIVTTTDLANYLPHVQHRRPDRNGDDERVRQTDREDTAYESDDWSFEYIGHEETIDVGDRVRFSKTLDRAEVEAVADASGDTNRLHLDEAYAEATRFGRRIVHGTLVSGTISAALARLPGLIIYLSQELSYLGPVDIGERVTAECEVVEEVDDARFRLATTVADSDGETVIDGEAVVLADPVPDTA
;
A
#
# COMPACT_ATOMS: atom_id res chain seq x y z
N MET A 1 5.73 21.83 -9.95
CA MET A 1 4.28 21.72 -9.69
C MET A 1 3.88 20.32 -10.09
N LEU A 2 3.71 19.42 -9.13
CA LEU A 2 3.18 18.09 -9.39
C LEU A 2 1.65 18.21 -9.48
N GLY A 3 1.07 17.72 -10.58
CA GLY A 3 -0.39 17.62 -10.73
C GLY A 3 -0.93 16.43 -9.91
N PRO A 4 -2.25 16.36 -9.72
CA PRO A 4 -2.88 15.19 -9.08
C PRO A 4 -2.58 13.90 -9.86
N ALA A 5 -2.36 12.80 -9.14
CA ALA A 5 -2.10 11.48 -9.70
C ALA A 5 -3.12 11.09 -10.78
N THR A 6 -2.65 10.53 -11.89
CA THR A 6 -3.48 10.17 -13.04
C THR A 6 -3.76 8.67 -13.11
N VAL A 7 -4.82 8.31 -13.83
CA VAL A 7 -5.21 6.90 -14.04
C VAL A 7 -4.10 6.10 -14.73
N SER A 8 -3.38 6.69 -15.67
CA SER A 8 -2.26 6.04 -16.36
C SER A 8 -1.14 5.59 -15.41
N GLU A 9 -1.01 6.22 -14.23
CA GLU A 9 0.02 5.88 -13.25
C GLU A 9 -0.36 4.66 -12.39
N VAL A 10 -1.62 4.19 -12.47
CA VAL A 10 -2.18 3.18 -11.55
C VAL A 10 -2.92 2.04 -12.25
N MET A 11 -3.19 2.19 -13.55
CA MET A 11 -3.91 1.19 -14.33
C MET A 11 -3.03 -0.02 -14.65
N ASP A 12 -3.67 -1.15 -14.90
CA ASP A 12 -3.02 -2.29 -15.54
C ASP A 12 -3.13 -2.17 -17.06
N GLU A 13 -1.99 -2.14 -17.75
CA GLU A 13 -1.91 -2.10 -19.22
C GLU A 13 -2.18 -3.47 -19.86
N ALA A 14 -1.99 -4.57 -19.13
CA ALA A 14 -2.15 -5.94 -19.61
C ALA A 14 -3.62 -6.38 -19.59
N VAL A 15 -4.47 -5.68 -20.35
CA VAL A 15 -5.91 -5.95 -20.34
C VAL A 15 -6.24 -7.23 -21.10
N THR A 16 -6.83 -8.19 -20.39
CA THR A 16 -7.42 -9.36 -21.04
C THR A 16 -8.74 -8.96 -21.71
N THR A 17 -8.82 -9.20 -23.02
CA THR A 17 -9.99 -8.87 -23.85
C THR A 17 -10.75 -10.13 -24.25
N ILE A 18 -11.90 -10.00 -24.92
CA ILE A 18 -12.64 -11.08 -25.60
C ILE A 18 -13.60 -10.50 -26.66
N GLY A 19 -13.93 -11.27 -27.70
CA GLY A 19 -14.93 -10.86 -28.69
C GLY A 19 -16.37 -11.10 -28.23
N PRO A 20 -17.36 -10.35 -28.75
CA PRO A 20 -18.76 -10.45 -28.30
C PRO A 20 -19.42 -11.81 -28.63
N ASP A 21 -18.98 -12.47 -29.70
CA ASP A 21 -19.50 -13.78 -30.14
C ASP A 21 -18.89 -14.98 -29.39
N ALA A 22 -17.85 -14.74 -28.57
CA ALA A 22 -17.25 -15.80 -27.77
C ALA A 22 -18.20 -16.26 -26.67
N SER A 23 -18.08 -17.51 -26.23
CA SER A 23 -18.97 -18.05 -25.20
C SER A 23 -18.63 -17.51 -23.81
N VAL A 24 -19.61 -17.53 -22.91
CA VAL A 24 -19.37 -17.25 -21.48
C VAL A 24 -18.36 -18.24 -20.89
N LEU A 25 -18.33 -19.48 -21.37
CA LEU A 25 -17.32 -20.46 -20.98
C LEU A 25 -15.90 -20.03 -21.37
N ASP A 26 -15.71 -19.43 -22.55
CA ASP A 26 -14.42 -18.86 -22.95
C ASP A 26 -14.01 -17.70 -22.04
N ALA A 27 -14.97 -16.86 -21.63
CA ALA A 27 -14.73 -15.80 -20.66
C ALA A 27 -14.31 -16.37 -19.31
N VAL A 28 -14.97 -17.42 -18.81
CA VAL A 28 -14.57 -18.14 -17.58
C VAL A 28 -13.15 -18.68 -17.68
N GLY A 29 -12.76 -19.24 -18.82
CA GLY A 29 -11.39 -19.69 -19.06
C GLY A 29 -10.37 -18.57 -18.92
N ARG A 30 -10.67 -17.37 -19.43
CA ARG A 30 -9.81 -16.18 -19.29
C ARG A 30 -9.77 -15.66 -17.85
N LEU A 31 -10.93 -15.59 -17.18
CA LEU A 31 -11.03 -15.17 -15.78
C LEU A 31 -10.19 -16.08 -14.86
N HIS A 32 -10.39 -17.39 -14.97
CA HIS A 32 -9.72 -18.37 -14.12
C HIS A 32 -8.23 -18.52 -14.46
N GLY A 33 -7.88 -18.58 -15.75
CA GLY A 33 -6.49 -18.75 -16.19
C GLY A 33 -5.61 -17.53 -15.93
N GLY A 34 -6.22 -16.33 -15.86
CA GLY A 34 -5.53 -15.08 -15.57
C GLY A 34 -5.58 -14.63 -14.11
N ASP A 35 -6.34 -15.32 -13.24
CA ASP A 35 -6.65 -14.85 -11.88
C ASP A 35 -7.20 -13.41 -11.85
N ILE A 36 -8.08 -13.10 -12.79
CA ILE A 36 -8.66 -11.77 -13.00
C ILE A 36 -10.18 -11.79 -12.82
N GLY A 37 -10.73 -10.73 -12.24
CA GLY A 37 -12.17 -10.65 -11.99
C GLY A 37 -13.01 -10.18 -13.19
N SER A 38 -12.40 -9.73 -14.28
CA SER A 38 -13.14 -9.22 -15.46
C SER A 38 -12.37 -9.32 -16.77
N VAL A 39 -13.11 -9.36 -17.87
CA VAL A 39 -12.59 -9.34 -19.24
C VAL A 39 -13.30 -8.23 -20.03
N VAL A 40 -12.54 -7.43 -20.75
CA VAL A 40 -13.09 -6.34 -21.58
C VAL A 40 -13.55 -6.88 -22.93
N VAL A 41 -14.79 -6.59 -23.31
CA VAL A 41 -15.34 -7.04 -24.60
C VAL A 41 -14.96 -6.03 -25.67
N VAL A 42 -14.25 -6.49 -26.69
CA VAL A 42 -13.73 -5.69 -27.79
C VAL A 42 -14.27 -6.22 -29.12
N ASP A 43 -14.80 -5.33 -29.94
CA ASP A 43 -15.29 -5.62 -31.29
C ASP A 43 -14.67 -4.62 -32.28
N ASP A 44 -14.06 -5.13 -33.35
CA ASP A 44 -13.31 -4.32 -34.33
C ASP A 44 -12.34 -3.28 -33.70
N GLY A 45 -11.66 -3.68 -32.63
CA GLY A 45 -10.70 -2.83 -31.91
C GLY A 45 -11.32 -1.79 -30.96
N ARG A 46 -12.65 -1.77 -30.81
CA ARG A 46 -13.37 -0.86 -29.92
C ARG A 46 -13.93 -1.57 -28.71
N VAL A 47 -13.89 -0.90 -27.57
CA VAL A 47 -14.53 -1.42 -26.36
C VAL A 47 -16.05 -1.33 -26.49
N VAL A 48 -16.72 -2.47 -26.43
CA VAL A 48 -18.19 -2.58 -26.55
C VAL A 48 -18.88 -3.04 -25.26
N GLY A 49 -18.12 -3.60 -24.31
CA GLY A 49 -18.67 -4.02 -23.02
C GLY A 49 -17.62 -4.57 -22.06
N ILE A 50 -18.08 -5.08 -20.93
CA ILE A 50 -17.26 -5.78 -19.94
C ILE A 50 -18.04 -6.96 -19.36
N VAL A 51 -17.36 -8.08 -19.13
CA VAL A 51 -17.88 -9.24 -18.41
C VAL A 51 -17.10 -9.40 -17.11
N THR A 52 -17.83 -9.67 -16.04
CA THR A 52 -17.31 -9.91 -14.70
C THR A 52 -17.78 -11.27 -14.19
N GLU A 53 -17.18 -11.75 -13.11
CA GLU A 53 -17.63 -12.98 -12.43
C GLU A 53 -19.12 -12.94 -12.06
N SER A 54 -19.66 -11.77 -11.71
CA SER A 54 -21.09 -11.60 -11.40
C SER A 54 -21.98 -11.92 -12.60
N ASP A 55 -21.54 -11.59 -13.82
CA ASP A 55 -22.30 -11.86 -15.04
C ASP A 55 -22.30 -13.35 -15.35
N VAL A 56 -21.17 -14.03 -15.12
CA VAL A 56 -21.07 -15.51 -15.20
C VAL A 56 -22.04 -16.16 -14.23
N VAL A 57 -22.06 -15.71 -12.97
CA VAL A 57 -22.97 -16.21 -11.94
C VAL A 57 -24.43 -16.00 -12.35
N ALA A 58 -24.77 -14.85 -12.93
CA ALA A 58 -26.12 -14.56 -13.42
C ALA A 58 -26.55 -15.52 -14.55
N VAL A 59 -25.68 -15.78 -15.53
CA VAL A 59 -25.96 -16.72 -16.64
C VAL A 59 -26.29 -18.12 -16.11
N VAL A 60 -25.52 -18.60 -15.13
CA VAL A 60 -25.76 -19.92 -14.50
C VAL A 60 -27.05 -19.90 -13.67
N ALA A 61 -27.28 -18.83 -12.90
CA ALA A 61 -28.48 -18.68 -12.06
C ALA A 61 -29.78 -18.67 -12.90
N ASP A 62 -29.72 -18.11 -14.11
CA ASP A 62 -30.83 -18.08 -15.07
C ASP A 62 -31.03 -19.41 -15.82
N GLY A 63 -30.17 -20.41 -15.58
CA GLY A 63 -30.24 -21.72 -16.23
C GLY A 63 -29.82 -21.71 -17.70
N ARG A 64 -29.13 -20.65 -18.15
CA ARG A 64 -28.53 -20.58 -19.48
C ARG A 64 -27.24 -21.40 -19.49
N ASP A 65 -26.95 -22.03 -20.62
CA ASP A 65 -25.73 -22.81 -20.81
C ASP A 65 -24.54 -21.88 -21.14
N PRO A 66 -23.51 -21.79 -20.28
CA PRO A 66 -22.35 -20.93 -20.53
C PRO A 66 -21.57 -21.28 -21.80
N ALA A 67 -21.65 -22.53 -22.28
CA ALA A 67 -20.94 -22.97 -23.47
C ALA A 67 -21.58 -22.47 -24.79
N SER A 68 -22.86 -22.09 -24.75
CA SER A 68 -23.60 -21.63 -25.93
C SER A 68 -24.10 -20.19 -25.80
N CYS A 69 -24.07 -19.59 -24.61
CA CYS A 69 -24.38 -18.19 -24.36
C CYS A 69 -23.23 -17.28 -24.86
N PRO A 70 -23.46 -16.37 -25.83
CA PRO A 70 -22.47 -15.37 -26.22
C PRO A 70 -22.25 -14.34 -25.11
N VAL A 71 -21.01 -13.88 -24.97
CA VAL A 71 -20.63 -12.82 -24.04
C VAL A 71 -21.40 -11.52 -24.32
N GLY A 72 -21.63 -11.19 -25.59
CA GLY A 72 -22.39 -10.01 -25.99
C GLY A 72 -23.83 -9.97 -25.44
N GLU A 73 -24.40 -11.11 -25.06
CA GLU A 73 -25.75 -11.20 -24.48
C GLU A 73 -25.80 -11.05 -22.96
N CYS A 74 -24.65 -11.08 -22.27
CA CYS A 74 -24.58 -10.94 -20.80
C CYS A 74 -23.66 -9.82 -20.34
N MET A 75 -22.83 -9.25 -21.21
CA MET A 75 -21.94 -8.15 -20.86
C MET A 75 -22.71 -6.90 -20.43
N SER A 76 -22.07 -6.11 -19.56
CA SER A 76 -22.54 -4.76 -19.27
C SER A 76 -22.21 -3.82 -20.43
N ALA A 77 -23.22 -3.17 -21.00
CA ALA A 77 -23.10 -2.21 -22.09
C ALA A 77 -24.15 -1.07 -21.98
N PRO A 78 -23.82 0.19 -22.36
CA PRO A 78 -22.48 0.67 -22.72
C PRO A 78 -21.56 0.67 -21.50
N VAL A 79 -20.29 0.29 -21.69
CA VAL A 79 -19.33 0.25 -20.58
C VAL A 79 -18.88 1.65 -20.21
N HIS A 80 -18.84 1.93 -18.91
CA HIS A 80 -18.25 3.15 -18.39
C HIS A 80 -16.73 3.08 -18.52
N THR A 81 -16.12 4.11 -19.10
CA THR A 81 -14.67 4.21 -19.29
C THR A 81 -14.12 5.46 -18.61
N VAL A 82 -12.80 5.56 -18.55
CA VAL A 82 -12.08 6.73 -18.04
C VAL A 82 -10.86 7.01 -18.94
N PRO A 83 -10.51 8.27 -19.23
CA PRO A 83 -9.30 8.56 -20.00
C PRO A 83 -8.04 8.42 -19.11
N PRO A 84 -6.87 8.11 -19.70
CA PRO A 84 -5.64 7.86 -18.94
C PRO A 84 -5.13 9.08 -18.17
N ASP A 85 -5.41 10.29 -18.63
CA ASP A 85 -5.03 11.56 -18.01
C ASP A 85 -6.02 12.02 -16.92
N ALA A 86 -7.14 11.32 -16.72
CA ALA A 86 -8.04 11.60 -15.62
C ALA A 86 -7.34 11.39 -14.27
N THR A 87 -7.78 12.12 -13.25
CA THR A 87 -7.23 11.93 -11.90
C THR A 87 -7.75 10.65 -11.26
N VAL A 88 -6.97 10.09 -10.34
CA VAL A 88 -7.40 8.95 -9.52
C VAL A 88 -8.69 9.27 -8.74
N VAL A 89 -8.84 10.50 -8.26
CA VAL A 89 -10.07 10.97 -7.59
C VAL A 89 -11.27 10.91 -8.54
N GLU A 90 -11.10 11.31 -9.79
CA GLU A 90 -12.16 11.22 -10.81
C GLU A 90 -12.51 9.75 -11.11
N ALA A 91 -11.53 8.87 -11.24
CA ALA A 91 -11.77 7.43 -11.40
C ALA A 91 -12.53 6.83 -10.21
N ALA A 92 -12.12 7.15 -8.98
CA ALA A 92 -12.79 6.71 -7.76
C ALA A 92 -14.25 7.20 -7.69
N ARG A 93 -14.50 8.46 -8.09
CA ARG A 93 -15.86 9.00 -8.20
C ARG A 93 -16.69 8.23 -9.22
N ARG A 94 -16.15 7.96 -10.43
CA ARG A 94 -16.85 7.18 -11.45
C ARG A 94 -17.18 5.77 -11.00
N LEU A 95 -16.26 5.06 -10.34
CA LEU A 95 -16.50 3.73 -9.77
C LEU A 95 -17.67 3.78 -8.77
N ARG A 96 -17.62 4.72 -7.82
CA ARG A 96 -18.64 4.87 -6.78
C ARG A 96 -20.01 5.27 -7.34
N ASP A 97 -20.04 6.30 -8.18
CA ASP A 97 -21.28 6.92 -8.66
C ASP A 97 -22.04 5.98 -9.61
N ASN A 98 -21.32 5.17 -10.39
CA ASN A 98 -21.91 4.13 -11.25
C ASN A 98 -22.05 2.76 -10.55
N ARG A 99 -21.61 2.64 -9.28
CA ARG A 99 -21.63 1.38 -8.49
C ARG A 99 -20.95 0.20 -9.17
N ILE A 100 -19.81 0.47 -9.80
CA ILE A 100 -18.99 -0.51 -10.52
C ILE A 100 -17.62 -0.62 -9.87
N LYS A 101 -16.96 -1.75 -10.07
CA LYS A 101 -15.64 -2.05 -9.47
C LYS A 101 -14.47 -1.95 -10.43
N LYS A 102 -14.74 -1.83 -11.73
CA LYS A 102 -13.77 -1.86 -12.82
C LYS A 102 -14.13 -0.79 -13.84
N LEU A 103 -13.12 -0.10 -14.37
CA LEU A 103 -13.23 0.88 -15.44
C LEU A 103 -12.16 0.57 -16.49
N PRO A 104 -12.55 0.17 -17.73
CA PRO A 104 -11.64 0.22 -18.85
C PRO A 104 -11.12 1.65 -19.06
N VAL A 105 -9.82 1.76 -19.29
CA VAL A 105 -9.12 3.00 -19.59
C VAL A 105 -9.00 3.13 -21.09
N CYS A 106 -9.48 4.24 -21.64
CA CYS A 106 -9.50 4.45 -23.08
C CYS A 106 -8.85 5.78 -23.48
N ALA A 107 -7.92 5.71 -24.43
CA ALA A 107 -7.34 6.87 -25.11
C ALA A 107 -7.89 6.92 -26.54
N ASP A 108 -8.50 8.03 -26.93
CA ASP A 108 -9.07 8.21 -28.28
C ASP A 108 -10.03 7.08 -28.74
N GLY A 109 -10.68 6.40 -27.79
CA GLY A 109 -11.62 5.29 -28.04
C GLY A 109 -10.98 3.91 -28.13
N GLU A 110 -9.66 3.82 -28.02
CA GLU A 110 -8.90 2.56 -27.94
C GLU A 110 -8.66 2.16 -26.49
N LEU A 111 -8.67 0.86 -26.22
CA LEU A 111 -8.38 0.31 -24.89
C LEU A 111 -6.87 0.37 -24.62
N VAL A 112 -6.49 1.08 -23.56
CA VAL A 112 -5.08 1.23 -23.16
C VAL A 112 -4.79 0.68 -21.77
N GLY A 113 -5.83 0.35 -20.99
CA GLY A 113 -5.65 -0.21 -19.65
C GLY A 113 -6.98 -0.53 -18.97
N ILE A 114 -6.91 -0.99 -17.73
CA ILE A 114 -8.06 -1.15 -16.82
C ILE A 114 -7.67 -0.66 -15.43
N VAL A 115 -8.58 0.00 -14.74
CA VAL A 115 -8.40 0.39 -13.33
C VAL A 115 -9.56 -0.13 -12.50
N THR A 116 -9.25 -0.73 -11.37
CA THR A 116 -10.21 -1.35 -10.45
C THR A 116 -10.22 -0.68 -9.09
N THR A 117 -11.25 -0.94 -8.30
CA THR A 117 -11.29 -0.52 -6.89
C THR A 117 -10.10 -1.06 -6.09
N THR A 118 -9.58 -2.23 -6.46
CA THR A 118 -8.41 -2.83 -5.82
C THR A 118 -7.13 -2.08 -6.21
N ASP A 119 -6.98 -1.72 -7.48
CA ASP A 119 -5.83 -0.93 -7.94
C ASP A 119 -5.83 0.44 -7.25
N LEU A 120 -6.99 1.09 -7.13
CA LEU A 120 -7.09 2.35 -6.40
C LEU A 120 -6.83 2.19 -4.90
N ALA A 121 -7.30 1.10 -4.28
CA ALA A 121 -7.05 0.83 -2.86
C ALA A 121 -5.58 0.53 -2.58
N ASN A 122 -4.92 -0.21 -3.48
CA ASN A 122 -3.49 -0.49 -3.43
C ASN A 122 -2.65 0.72 -3.82
N TYR A 123 -3.18 1.66 -4.60
CA TYR A 123 -2.49 2.89 -4.96
C TYR A 123 -2.50 3.93 -3.83
N LEU A 124 -3.52 3.96 -2.96
CA LEU A 124 -3.56 4.88 -1.81
C LEU A 124 -2.29 4.85 -0.93
N PRO A 125 -1.64 3.69 -0.67
CA PRO A 125 -0.32 3.64 -0.02
C PRO A 125 0.86 4.17 -0.89
N HIS A 126 0.79 4.05 -2.23
CA HIS A 126 1.92 4.35 -3.13
C HIS A 126 1.99 5.82 -3.59
N VAL A 127 0.96 6.64 -3.37
CA VAL A 127 0.98 8.09 -3.73
C VAL A 127 1.82 8.90 -2.74
N GLN A 128 2.00 8.41 -1.52
CA GLN A 128 2.77 9.11 -0.49
C GLN A 128 4.27 8.86 -0.59
N HIS A 129 4.72 7.92 -1.42
CA HIS A 129 6.14 7.60 -1.58
C HIS A 129 6.71 7.91 -2.98
N ARG A 130 6.18 8.93 -3.67
CA ARG A 130 6.91 9.47 -4.84
C ARG A 130 8.07 10.32 -4.34
N ARG A 131 9.26 9.69 -4.24
CA ARG A 131 10.54 10.37 -4.00
C ARG A 131 10.59 11.68 -4.79
N PRO A 132 10.73 12.85 -4.14
CA PRO A 132 10.91 14.10 -4.88
C PRO A 132 12.15 13.98 -5.77
N ASP A 133 12.02 14.47 -7.00
CA ASP A 133 13.16 14.67 -7.90
C ASP A 133 14.23 15.48 -7.17
N ARG A 134 15.42 14.89 -7.06
CA ARG A 134 16.62 15.51 -6.51
C ARG A 134 17.01 16.68 -7.40
N ASN A 135 16.68 17.90 -6.99
CA ASN A 135 17.32 19.10 -7.48
C ASN A 135 17.18 20.23 -6.44
N GLY A 136 18.18 20.29 -5.57
CA GLY A 136 18.46 21.41 -4.69
C GLY A 136 19.82 21.16 -4.06
N ASP A 137 20.75 22.11 -4.20
CA ASP A 137 21.96 22.16 -3.38
C ASP A 137 21.51 22.21 -1.91
N ASP A 138 21.63 21.10 -1.17
CA ASP A 138 21.03 20.99 0.17
C ASP A 138 22.09 20.51 1.17
N GLU A 139 22.46 21.38 2.10
CA GLU A 139 23.43 21.15 3.17
C GLU A 139 22.84 20.24 4.27
N ARG A 140 22.28 19.08 3.89
CA ARG A 140 21.70 18.11 4.84
C ARG A 140 22.80 17.40 5.62
N VAL A 141 22.63 17.35 6.94
CA VAL A 141 23.56 16.67 7.85
C VAL A 141 23.10 15.22 8.02
N ARG A 142 24.08 14.30 8.08
CA ARG A 142 23.85 12.90 8.43
C ARG A 142 24.19 12.71 9.90
N GLN A 143 23.19 12.44 10.73
CA GLN A 143 23.35 12.20 12.15
C GLN A 143 23.09 10.73 12.50
N THR A 144 23.87 10.19 13.44
CA THR A 144 23.79 8.79 13.91
C THR A 144 23.66 8.67 15.43
N ASP A 145 23.64 9.80 16.15
CA ASP A 145 23.56 9.88 17.60
C ASP A 145 22.58 11.01 17.98
N ARG A 146 21.74 10.83 19.02
CA ARG A 146 20.80 11.88 19.48
C ARG A 146 20.74 11.96 21.01
N GLU A 147 20.86 13.17 21.56
CA GLU A 147 20.92 13.40 23.02
C GLU A 147 19.57 13.28 23.74
N ASP A 148 18.44 13.32 23.02
CA ASP A 148 17.08 13.36 23.58
C ASP A 148 16.50 11.99 23.99
N THR A 149 17.20 10.88 23.73
CA THR A 149 16.73 9.53 24.11
C THR A 149 17.28 9.11 25.48
N ALA A 150 16.40 8.62 26.36
CA ALA A 150 16.77 8.27 27.74
C ALA A 150 17.75 7.08 27.85
N TYR A 151 17.80 6.19 26.86
CA TYR A 151 18.75 5.08 26.77
C TYR A 151 18.81 4.55 25.32
N GLU A 152 19.93 3.88 24.98
CA GLU A 152 20.12 3.15 23.73
C GLU A 152 20.60 1.72 23.99
N SER A 153 20.53 0.86 22.96
CA SER A 153 21.01 -0.52 22.98
C SER A 153 22.04 -0.74 21.87
N ASP A 154 23.05 -1.56 22.12
CA ASP A 154 24.15 -1.82 21.17
C ASP A 154 23.69 -2.43 19.82
N ASP A 155 22.53 -3.08 19.79
CA ASP A 155 21.96 -3.67 18.56
C ASP A 155 21.22 -2.63 17.68
N TRP A 156 20.88 -1.48 18.24
CA TRP A 156 20.09 -0.47 17.54
C TRP A 156 20.98 0.35 16.61
N SER A 157 20.47 0.67 15.42
CA SER A 157 21.12 1.63 14.53
C SER A 157 20.12 2.69 14.10
N PHE A 158 20.60 3.92 14.01
CA PHE A 158 19.81 5.06 13.59
C PHE A 158 20.58 5.89 12.57
N GLU A 159 19.82 6.48 11.64
CA GLU A 159 20.33 7.43 10.66
C GLU A 159 19.26 8.51 10.44
N TYR A 160 19.60 9.77 10.66
CA TYR A 160 18.81 10.91 10.23
C TYR A 160 19.54 11.68 9.13
N ILE A 161 18.81 12.07 8.10
CA ILE A 161 19.28 12.88 6.99
C ILE A 161 18.32 14.07 6.87
N GLY A 162 18.76 15.24 7.31
CA GLY A 162 17.94 16.46 7.34
C GLY A 162 18.69 17.64 7.96
N HIS A 163 17.97 18.54 8.60
CA HIS A 163 18.53 19.72 9.28
C HIS A 163 18.59 19.51 10.79
N GLU A 164 19.60 20.08 11.47
CA GLU A 164 19.86 19.74 12.88
C GLU A 164 18.75 20.21 13.85
N GLU A 165 18.11 21.34 13.54
CA GLU A 165 17.16 22.01 14.45
C GLU A 165 15.73 22.10 13.90
N THR A 166 15.53 21.81 12.61
CA THR A 166 14.25 21.96 11.92
C THR A 166 13.86 20.68 11.20
N ILE A 167 12.55 20.45 11.08
CA ILE A 167 11.99 19.41 10.23
C ILE A 167 11.59 20.05 8.91
N ASP A 168 12.15 19.56 7.82
CA ASP A 168 11.83 20.03 6.48
C ASP A 168 11.32 18.89 5.59
N VAL A 169 10.53 19.23 4.57
CA VAL A 169 10.08 18.25 3.58
C VAL A 169 11.31 17.62 2.90
N GLY A 170 11.31 16.29 2.81
CA GLY A 170 12.41 15.47 2.32
C GLY A 170 13.34 14.93 3.41
N ASP A 171 13.18 15.37 4.67
CA ASP A 171 13.90 14.80 5.81
C ASP A 171 13.56 13.33 5.98
N ARG A 172 14.58 12.54 6.36
CA ARG A 172 14.45 11.10 6.50
C ARG A 172 15.07 10.62 7.79
N VAL A 173 14.35 9.76 8.49
CA VAL A 173 14.86 9.06 9.66
C VAL A 173 14.72 7.56 9.46
N ARG A 174 15.75 6.83 9.86
CA ARG A 174 15.78 5.37 9.89
C ARG A 174 16.10 4.87 11.27
N PHE A 175 15.44 3.79 11.64
CA PHE A 175 15.75 3.05 12.84
C PHE A 175 15.70 1.56 12.57
N SER A 176 16.74 0.84 12.96
CA SER A 176 16.81 -0.61 12.80
C SER A 176 17.14 -1.29 14.11
N LYS A 177 16.57 -2.48 14.29
CA LYS A 177 16.84 -3.38 15.42
C LYS A 177 16.47 -4.82 15.08
N THR A 178 17.02 -5.75 15.82
CA THR A 178 16.68 -7.17 15.77
C THR A 178 15.46 -7.45 16.65
N LEU A 179 14.44 -8.14 16.12
CA LEU A 179 13.21 -8.47 16.83
C LEU A 179 13.29 -9.89 17.40
N ASP A 180 13.78 -10.02 18.63
CA ASP A 180 14.03 -11.34 19.23
C ASP A 180 12.82 -11.92 20.00
N ARG A 181 13.02 -13.11 20.56
CA ARG A 181 11.98 -13.81 21.33
C ARG A 181 11.56 -13.05 22.59
N ALA A 182 12.51 -12.43 23.30
CA ALA A 182 12.21 -11.69 24.52
C ALA A 182 11.30 -10.50 24.21
N GLU A 183 11.48 -9.86 23.05
CA GLU A 183 10.61 -8.78 22.60
C GLU A 183 9.20 -9.24 22.27
N VAL A 184 9.07 -10.37 21.57
CA VAL A 184 7.77 -10.99 21.26
C VAL A 184 7.01 -11.34 22.55
N GLU A 185 7.71 -11.90 23.54
CA GLU A 185 7.14 -12.22 24.85
C GLU A 185 6.74 -10.93 25.59
N ALA A 186 7.59 -9.90 25.60
CA ALA A 186 7.32 -8.63 26.25
C ALA A 186 6.10 -7.91 25.64
N VAL A 187 5.94 -7.95 24.31
CA VAL A 187 4.75 -7.37 23.64
C VAL A 187 3.51 -8.19 23.94
N ALA A 188 3.58 -9.51 24.00
CA ALA A 188 2.43 -10.33 24.39
C ALA A 188 1.94 -9.97 25.81
N ASP A 189 2.87 -9.79 26.75
CA ASP A 189 2.56 -9.39 28.12
C ASP A 189 2.01 -7.96 28.22
N ALA A 190 2.63 -7.01 27.51
CA ALA A 190 2.25 -5.59 27.57
C ALA A 190 0.94 -5.30 26.83
N SER A 191 0.71 -5.93 25.68
CA SER A 191 -0.49 -5.71 24.85
C SER A 191 -1.66 -6.62 25.21
N GLY A 192 -1.38 -7.75 25.87
CA GLY A 192 -2.35 -8.83 26.08
C GLY A 192 -2.58 -9.72 24.86
N ASP A 193 -1.91 -9.46 23.73
CA ASP A 193 -1.96 -10.32 22.55
C ASP A 193 -1.11 -11.59 22.74
N THR A 194 -1.76 -12.59 23.33
CA THR A 194 -1.20 -13.92 23.60
C THR A 194 -1.54 -14.92 22.49
N ASN A 195 -1.80 -14.46 21.27
CA ASN A 195 -2.10 -15.34 20.15
C ASN A 195 -0.98 -16.37 19.96
N ARG A 196 -1.38 -17.65 19.90
CA ARG A 196 -0.48 -18.80 19.80
C ARG A 196 0.41 -18.75 18.56
N LEU A 197 0.00 -18.06 17.51
CA LEU A 197 0.82 -17.86 16.30
C LEU A 197 2.20 -17.25 16.61
N HIS A 198 2.30 -16.39 17.63
CA HIS A 198 3.55 -15.74 18.02
C HIS A 198 4.36 -16.54 19.04
N LEU A 199 3.69 -17.39 19.82
CA LEU A 199 4.24 -17.95 21.06
C LEU A 199 4.47 -19.47 21.01
N ASP A 200 3.69 -20.21 20.22
CA ASP A 200 3.66 -21.67 20.19
C ASP A 200 4.10 -22.22 18.83
N GLU A 201 5.26 -22.88 18.80
CA GLU A 201 5.85 -23.42 17.57
C GLU A 201 4.96 -24.48 16.91
N ALA A 202 4.47 -25.45 17.69
CA ALA A 202 3.67 -26.55 17.15
C ALA A 202 2.33 -26.06 16.59
N TYR A 203 1.77 -24.99 17.20
CA TYR A 203 0.61 -24.33 16.63
C TYR A 203 0.94 -23.60 15.33
N ALA A 204 2.04 -22.84 15.32
CA ALA A 204 2.43 -22.02 14.18
C ALA A 204 2.81 -22.86 12.94
N GLU A 205 3.48 -23.99 13.12
CA GLU A 205 3.78 -25.00 12.09
C GLU A 205 2.53 -25.50 11.37
N ALA A 206 1.39 -25.57 12.07
CA ALA A 206 0.11 -26.00 11.51
C ALA A 206 -0.65 -24.87 10.77
N THR A 207 -0.14 -23.64 10.80
CA THR A 207 -0.75 -22.51 10.09
C THR A 207 -0.15 -22.35 8.69
N ARG A 208 -0.74 -21.46 7.88
CA ARG A 208 -0.19 -21.10 6.55
C ARG A 208 1.24 -20.54 6.59
N PHE A 209 1.67 -20.03 7.74
CA PHE A 209 3.01 -19.47 7.92
C PHE A 209 4.05 -20.57 8.16
N GLY A 210 3.65 -21.73 8.69
CA GLY A 210 4.54 -22.87 8.94
C GLY A 210 5.61 -22.62 10.01
N ARG A 211 5.61 -21.46 10.66
CA ARG A 211 6.55 -21.02 11.69
C ARG A 211 5.94 -19.87 12.49
N ARG A 212 6.50 -19.60 13.68
CA ARG A 212 6.14 -18.40 14.45
C ARG A 212 6.61 -17.14 13.75
N ILE A 213 5.80 -16.09 13.86
CA ILE A 213 6.10 -14.77 13.29
C ILE A 213 5.97 -13.71 14.39
N VAL A 214 6.64 -12.57 14.20
CA VAL A 214 6.57 -11.43 15.12
C VAL A 214 5.18 -10.76 15.07
N HIS A 215 4.71 -10.21 16.20
CA HIS A 215 3.49 -9.39 16.21
C HIS A 215 3.65 -8.17 15.30
N GLY A 216 2.64 -7.89 14.46
CA GLY A 216 2.66 -6.71 13.61
C GLY A 216 2.84 -5.40 14.40
N THR A 217 2.30 -5.31 15.61
CA THR A 217 2.44 -4.16 16.51
C THR A 217 3.87 -3.98 17.05
N LEU A 218 4.63 -5.06 17.21
CA LEU A 218 6.05 -4.98 17.57
C LEU A 218 6.86 -4.45 16.39
N VAL A 219 6.60 -4.95 15.18
CA VAL A 219 7.26 -4.47 13.96
C VAL A 219 6.94 -2.99 13.73
N SER A 220 5.67 -2.59 13.76
CA SER A 220 5.27 -1.18 13.57
C SER A 220 5.73 -0.25 14.69
N GLY A 221 5.99 -0.77 15.89
CA GLY A 221 6.63 -0.03 16.98
C GLY A 221 7.99 0.57 16.61
N THR A 222 8.70 -0.02 15.63
CA THR A 222 9.96 0.53 15.12
C THR A 222 9.77 1.87 14.38
N ILE A 223 8.60 2.12 13.80
CA ILE A 223 8.24 3.42 13.22
C ILE A 223 8.18 4.47 14.33
N SER A 224 7.52 4.16 15.45
CA SER A 224 7.48 5.06 16.61
C SER A 224 8.89 5.37 17.13
N ALA A 225 9.78 4.37 17.13
CA ALA A 225 11.17 4.58 17.50
C ALA A 225 11.90 5.50 16.49
N ALA A 226 11.71 5.31 15.18
CA ALA A 226 12.27 6.19 14.17
C ALA A 226 11.78 7.64 14.33
N LEU A 227 10.47 7.84 14.48
CA LEU A 227 9.88 9.18 14.67
C LEU A 227 10.41 9.90 15.91
N ALA A 228 10.67 9.18 16.99
CA ALA A 228 11.27 9.75 18.20
C ALA A 228 12.69 10.32 17.99
N ARG A 229 13.28 10.13 16.80
CA ARG A 229 14.61 10.63 16.40
C ARG A 229 14.57 11.83 15.43
N LEU A 230 13.38 12.35 15.11
CA LEU A 230 13.21 13.62 14.39
C LEU A 230 13.38 14.85 15.31
N PRO A 231 14.01 15.94 14.85
CA PRO A 231 14.32 17.10 15.70
C PRO A 231 13.08 17.68 16.39
N GLY A 232 13.25 18.13 17.64
CA GLY A 232 12.16 18.60 18.49
C GLY A 232 11.45 17.52 19.31
N LEU A 233 10.42 17.93 20.05
CA LEU A 233 9.51 17.09 20.82
C LEU A 233 8.39 16.58 19.91
N ILE A 234 8.50 15.32 19.50
CA ILE A 234 7.57 14.71 18.55
C ILE A 234 6.35 14.14 19.27
N ILE A 235 5.17 14.63 18.88
CA ILE A 235 3.87 14.15 19.33
C ILE A 235 3.23 13.35 18.20
N TYR A 236 3.03 12.06 18.44
CA TYR A 236 2.47 11.15 17.46
C TYR A 236 0.93 11.26 17.41
N LEU A 237 0.37 11.85 16.33
CA LEU A 237 -1.06 12.14 16.23
C LEU A 237 -1.87 11.01 15.59
N SER A 238 -1.39 10.44 14.50
CA SER A 238 -2.06 9.33 13.81
C SER A 238 -1.09 8.46 13.05
N GLN A 239 -1.45 7.19 12.89
CA GLN A 239 -0.72 6.20 12.10
C GLN A 239 -1.72 5.34 11.29
N GLU A 240 -1.47 5.19 10.00
CA GLU A 240 -2.12 4.23 9.11
C GLU A 240 -1.09 3.21 8.64
N LEU A 241 -1.47 1.92 8.56
CA LEU A 241 -0.55 0.82 8.26
C LEU A 241 -1.23 -0.25 7.40
N SER A 242 -0.45 -0.80 6.46
CA SER A 242 -0.70 -2.06 5.76
C SER A 242 0.41 -3.05 6.09
N TYR A 243 0.04 -4.28 6.47
CA TYR A 243 0.99 -5.37 6.69
C TYR A 243 1.13 -6.16 5.39
N LEU A 244 2.27 -6.03 4.74
CA LEU A 244 2.55 -6.62 3.43
C LEU A 244 3.18 -8.02 3.55
N GLY A 245 3.95 -8.27 4.62
CA GLY A 245 4.64 -9.53 4.85
C GLY A 245 4.82 -9.86 6.33
N PRO A 246 5.03 -11.15 6.68
CA PRO A 246 5.43 -11.55 8.03
C PRO A 246 6.91 -11.24 8.29
N VAL A 247 7.28 -11.09 9.57
CA VAL A 247 8.67 -10.96 10.01
C VAL A 247 9.03 -12.12 10.92
N ASP A 248 10.23 -12.66 10.77
CA ASP A 248 10.70 -13.79 11.56
C ASP A 248 11.28 -13.35 12.91
N ILE A 249 11.16 -14.25 13.90
CA ILE A 249 11.77 -14.03 15.21
C ILE A 249 13.30 -14.13 15.07
N GLY A 250 14.01 -13.10 15.51
CA GLY A 250 15.45 -12.94 15.36
C GLY A 250 15.87 -12.19 14.09
N GLU A 251 14.91 -11.72 13.30
CA GLU A 251 15.18 -10.91 12.11
C GLU A 251 15.43 -9.44 12.46
N ARG A 252 16.33 -8.80 11.71
CA ARG A 252 16.56 -7.35 11.78
C ARG A 252 15.61 -6.64 10.83
N VAL A 253 14.86 -5.68 11.34
CA VAL A 253 14.00 -4.81 10.54
C VAL A 253 14.50 -3.38 10.56
N THR A 254 14.14 -2.61 9.54
CA THR A 254 14.46 -1.18 9.42
C THR A 254 13.19 -0.38 9.13
N ALA A 255 12.79 0.48 10.06
CA ALA A 255 11.80 1.51 9.80
C ALA A 255 12.44 2.70 9.09
N GLU A 256 11.79 3.23 8.07
CA GLU A 256 12.13 4.51 7.42
C GLU A 256 10.91 5.42 7.46
N CYS A 257 11.10 6.67 7.91
CA CYS A 257 10.09 7.72 7.84
C CYS A 257 10.64 8.88 7.03
N GLU A 258 9.90 9.31 6.02
CA GLU A 258 10.23 10.46 5.18
C GLU A 258 9.16 11.54 5.35
N VAL A 259 9.57 12.78 5.60
CA VAL A 259 8.66 13.93 5.65
C VAL A 259 8.23 14.28 4.24
N VAL A 260 6.95 14.12 3.94
CA VAL A 260 6.41 14.30 2.59
C VAL A 260 5.59 15.57 2.44
N GLU A 261 5.04 16.09 3.53
CA GLU A 261 4.23 17.31 3.53
C GLU A 261 4.29 17.98 4.91
N GLU A 262 4.39 19.32 4.90
CA GLU A 262 4.05 20.17 6.04
C GLU A 262 2.57 20.55 5.92
N VAL A 263 1.75 20.07 6.86
CA VAL A 263 0.28 20.19 6.80
C VAL A 263 -0.17 21.56 7.30
N ASP A 264 0.37 21.98 8.44
CA ASP A 264 0.22 23.29 9.05
C ASP A 264 1.37 23.53 10.04
N ASP A 265 1.35 24.65 10.77
CA ASP A 265 2.44 25.08 11.66
C ASP A 265 2.83 23.96 12.64
N ALA A 266 4.07 23.47 12.50
CA ALA A 266 4.67 22.36 13.24
C ALA A 266 4.05 20.96 13.02
N ARG A 267 3.09 20.77 12.10
CA ARG A 267 2.50 19.46 11.77
C ARG A 267 3.01 18.91 10.46
N PHE A 268 3.46 17.66 10.51
CA PHE A 268 4.09 16.99 9.39
C PHE A 268 3.40 15.67 9.10
N ARG A 269 3.22 15.41 7.81
CA ARG A 269 2.82 14.11 7.28
C ARG A 269 4.07 13.39 6.80
N LEU A 270 4.22 12.15 7.25
CA LEU A 270 5.34 11.30 6.92
C LEU A 270 4.86 10.01 6.29
N ALA A 271 5.57 9.61 5.25
CA ALA A 271 5.41 8.32 4.65
C ALA A 271 6.33 7.33 5.40
N THR A 272 5.78 6.20 5.85
CA THR A 272 6.43 5.28 6.79
C THR A 272 6.48 3.86 6.25
N THR A 273 7.68 3.28 6.19
CA THR A 273 7.88 1.89 5.77
C THR A 273 8.65 1.12 6.83
N VAL A 274 8.48 -0.20 6.86
CA VAL A 274 9.40 -1.12 7.53
C VAL A 274 9.83 -2.17 6.53
N ALA A 275 11.14 -2.34 6.37
CA ALA A 275 11.74 -3.37 5.55
C ALA A 275 12.40 -4.46 6.40
N ASP A 276 12.42 -5.68 5.89
CA ASP A 276 13.09 -6.82 6.49
C ASP A 276 14.61 -6.82 6.23
N SER A 277 15.28 -7.95 6.53
CA SER A 277 16.73 -8.07 6.37
C SER A 277 17.21 -8.18 4.92
N ASP A 278 16.32 -8.57 4.00
CA ASP A 278 16.57 -8.64 2.56
C ASP A 278 16.21 -7.31 1.85
N GLY A 279 15.59 -6.38 2.59
CA GLY A 279 15.17 -5.06 2.10
C GLY A 279 13.78 -5.09 1.46
N GLU A 280 13.01 -6.16 1.66
CA GLU A 280 11.61 -6.23 1.22
C GLU A 280 10.71 -5.47 2.21
N THR A 281 9.79 -4.65 1.67
CA THR A 281 8.85 -3.90 2.50
C THR A 281 7.81 -4.84 3.12
N VAL A 282 7.82 -4.96 4.45
CA VAL A 282 6.88 -5.76 5.23
C VAL A 282 5.74 -4.92 5.83
N ILE A 283 5.96 -3.62 6.01
CA ILE A 283 4.95 -2.65 6.41
C ILE A 283 5.08 -1.38 5.57
N ASP A 284 3.93 -0.84 5.17
CA ASP A 284 3.82 0.42 4.43
C ASP A 284 2.67 1.26 4.99
N GLY A 285 2.81 2.59 5.03
CA GLY A 285 1.79 3.45 5.65
C GLY A 285 2.18 4.92 5.82
N GLU A 286 1.43 5.61 6.70
CA GLU A 286 1.64 7.01 7.05
C GLU A 286 1.62 7.29 8.54
N ALA A 287 2.36 8.32 8.92
CA ALA A 287 2.25 9.00 10.19
C ALA A 287 1.87 10.48 10.00
N VAL A 288 1.10 11.02 10.94
CA VAL A 288 1.01 12.48 11.15
C VAL A 288 1.57 12.78 12.53
N VAL A 289 2.50 13.73 12.61
CA VAL A 289 3.13 14.17 13.85
C VAL A 289 3.03 15.68 14.01
N LEU A 290 3.12 16.13 15.25
CA LEU A 290 3.35 17.53 15.63
C LEU A 290 4.73 17.62 16.29
N ALA A 291 5.53 18.61 15.93
CA ALA A 291 6.87 18.82 16.47
C ALA A 291 6.94 20.11 17.29
N ASP A 292 6.93 19.99 18.61
CA ASP A 292 7.06 21.13 19.51
C ASP A 292 8.55 21.41 19.84
N PRO A 293 8.91 22.63 20.25
CA PRO A 293 10.22 22.89 20.83
C PRO A 293 10.46 22.02 22.07
N VAL A 294 11.67 21.48 22.22
CA VAL A 294 12.05 20.78 23.45
C VAL A 294 12.07 21.80 24.60
N PRO A 295 11.38 21.56 25.72
CA PRO A 295 11.41 22.48 26.85
C PRO A 295 12.82 22.67 27.38
N ASP A 296 13.23 23.92 27.63
CA ASP A 296 14.45 24.22 28.39
C ASP A 296 14.34 23.57 29.78
N THR A 297 15.07 22.48 29.99
CA THR A 297 15.18 21.87 31.31
C THR A 297 16.37 22.50 32.03
N ALA A 298 16.06 23.37 33.00
CA ALA A 298 17.02 23.91 33.96
C ALA A 298 17.45 22.87 35.00
#